data_AF-A0A1G6HBT3-F1
#
_entry.id   AF-A0A1G6HBT3-F1
#
_cell.length_a   1.000
_cell.length_b   1.000
_cell.length_c   1.000
_cell.angle_alpha   90.00
_cell.angle_beta   90.00
_cell.angle_gamma   90.00
#
_symmetry.space_group_name_H-M   'P 1'
#
loop_
_entity.id
_entity.type
_entity.pdbx_description
1 polymer ?
#
loop_
_entity_poly.entity_id
_entity_poly.type
_entity_poly.pdbx_seq_one_letter_code
_entity_poly.pdbx_strand_id
1 'polypeptide(L)' 'MTNDIQDIIEKLRDVNAEELLDLIEDAKTGKVEEVEIVPSIGLLVNLNDNKRLLAWLEAQGVQLIYVTDEEDREERKDES' A
#
# COMPACT_ATOMS: atom_id res chain seq x y z
N MET A 1 -3.52 1.05 -19.73
CA MET A 1 -2.57 2.13 -19.38
C MET A 1 -1.65 1.54 -18.33
N THR A 2 -0.38 1.33 -18.65
CA THR A 2 0.62 0.98 -17.63
C THR A 2 0.84 2.25 -16.84
N ASN A 3 0.38 2.31 -15.59
CA ASN A 3 0.66 3.46 -14.75
C ASN A 3 2.15 3.43 -14.40
N ASP A 4 2.97 4.16 -15.15
CA ASP A 4 4.39 4.28 -14.86
C ASP A 4 4.57 4.94 -13.48
N ILE A 5 5.23 4.23 -12.56
CA ILE A 5 5.58 4.70 -11.21
C ILE A 5 7.06 5.13 -11.12
N GLN A 6 7.73 5.33 -12.26
CA GLN A 6 9.18 5.62 -12.30
C GLN A 6 9.54 6.88 -11.51
N ASP A 7 8.72 7.94 -11.60
CA ASP A 7 8.91 9.17 -10.83
C ASP A 7 8.76 8.95 -9.32
N ILE A 8 7.97 7.95 -8.92
CA ILE A 8 7.79 7.57 -7.50
C ILE A 8 9.03 6.79 -7.03
N ILE A 9 9.55 5.86 -7.85
CA ILE A 9 10.76 5.10 -7.55
C ILE A 9 11.97 6.03 -7.38
N GLU A 10 12.11 7.05 -8.23
CA GLU A 10 13.18 8.04 -8.09
C GLU A 10 13.06 8.82 -6.78
N LYS A 11 11.87 9.33 -6.44
CA LYS A 11 11.62 10.00 -5.16
C LYS A 11 11.94 9.11 -3.97
N LEU A 12 11.57 7.83 -4.03
CA LEU A 12 11.85 6.85 -2.98
C LEU A 12 13.34 6.61 -2.79
N ARG A 13 14.12 6.60 -3.88
CA ARG A 13 15.59 6.53 -3.83
C ARG A 13 16.19 7.78 -3.19
N ASP A 14 15.70 8.98 -3.53
CA ASP A 14 16.18 10.24 -2.94
C ASP A 14 15.99 10.29 -1.43
N VAL A 15 14.87 9.74 -0.92
CA VAL A 15 14.59 9.67 0.52
C VAL A 15 15.13 8.39 1.19
N ASN A 16 15.85 7.55 0.45
CA ASN A 16 16.43 6.29 0.92
C ASN A 16 15.38 5.33 1.53
N ALA A 17 14.18 5.29 0.95
CA ALA A 17 13.10 4.40 1.37
C ALA A 17 13.29 3.00 0.77
N GLU A 18 14.36 2.31 1.18
CA GLU A 18 14.72 0.97 0.67
C GLU A 18 13.59 -0.05 0.84
N GLU A 19 12.87 -0.02 1.97
CA GLU A 19 11.75 -0.93 2.24
C GLU A 19 10.64 -0.84 1.18
N LEU A 20 10.32 0.39 0.73
CA LEU A 20 9.31 0.60 -0.31
C LEU A 20 9.82 0.23 -1.70
N LEU A 21 11.11 0.40 -1.95
CA LEU A 21 11.75 -0.02 -3.20
C LEU A 21 11.76 -1.55 -3.32
N ASP A 22 12.09 -2.26 -2.24
CA ASP A 22 12.04 -3.72 -2.17
C ASP A 22 10.60 -4.22 -2.35
N LEU A 23 9.61 -3.59 -1.69
CA LEU A 23 8.20 -3.93 -1.87
C LEU A 23 7.76 -3.84 -3.34
N ILE A 24 8.20 -2.78 -4.05
CA ILE A 24 7.89 -2.60 -5.48
C ILE A 24 8.52 -3.73 -6.31
N GLU A 25 9.78 -4.09 -6.06
CA GLU A 25 10.46 -5.16 -6.80
C GLU A 25 9.87 -6.54 -6.48
N ASP A 26 9.48 -6.79 -5.23
CA ASP A 26 8.81 -8.01 -4.81
C ASP A 26 7.42 -8.13 -5.44
N ALA A 27 6.67 -7.02 -5.56
CA ALA A 27 5.42 -6.97 -6.32
C ALA A 27 5.62 -7.23 -7.82
N LYS A 28 6.67 -6.66 -8.45
CA LYS A 28 6.99 -6.93 -9.87
C LYS A 28 7.31 -8.39 -10.13
N THR A 29 8.00 -9.02 -9.19
CA THR A 29 8.43 -10.41 -9.32
C THR A 29 7.38 -11.40 -8.84
N GLY A 30 6.23 -10.92 -8.35
CA GLY A 30 5.14 -11.75 -7.83
C GLY A 30 5.50 -12.47 -6.53
N LYS A 31 6.48 -11.96 -5.77
CA LYS A 31 6.82 -12.45 -4.43
C LYS A 31 5.91 -11.90 -3.34
N VAL A 32 5.26 -10.78 -3.63
CA VAL A 32 4.22 -10.18 -2.80
C VAL A 32 2.88 -10.43 -3.47
N GLU A 33 1.98 -11.10 -2.75
CA GLU A 33 0.61 -11.37 -3.17
C GLU A 33 -0.38 -10.44 -2.47
N GLU A 34 -0.07 -10.01 -1.24
CA GLU A 34 -0.96 -9.19 -0.41
C GLU A 34 -0.15 -8.11 0.31
N VAL A 35 -0.74 -6.91 0.45
CA VAL A 35 -0.14 -5.79 1.18
C VAL A 35 -1.18 -5.17 2.09
N GLU A 36 -0.89 -5.17 3.39
CA GLU A 36 -1.69 -4.52 4.41
C GLU A 36 -1.38 -3.02 4.49
N ILE A 37 -2.43 -2.19 4.48
CA ILE A 37 -2.33 -0.74 4.42
C ILE A 37 -3.23 -0.13 5.48
N VAL A 38 -2.66 0.73 6.31
CA VAL A 38 -3.43 1.58 7.21
C VAL A 38 -3.99 2.77 6.42
N PRO A 39 -5.31 2.95 6.26
CA PRO A 39 -5.90 4.02 5.44
C PRO A 39 -5.48 5.43 5.86
N SER A 40 -5.24 5.62 7.17
CA SER A 40 -4.84 6.90 7.75
C SER A 40 -3.39 7.31 7.41
N ILE A 41 -2.55 6.36 7.00
CA ILE A 41 -1.11 6.57 6.75
C ILE A 41 -0.77 6.34 5.27
N GLY A 42 -1.31 5.29 4.65
CA GLY A 42 -0.93 4.87 3.30
C GLY A 42 0.50 4.31 3.24
N LEU A 43 1.05 4.16 2.04
CA LEU A 43 2.46 3.81 1.81
C LEU A 43 3.34 5.08 1.65
N LEU A 44 2.75 6.16 1.13
CA LEU A 44 3.45 7.41 0.86
C LEU A 44 2.72 8.61 1.47
N VAL A 45 3.49 9.57 1.98
CA VAL A 45 2.98 10.84 2.51
C VAL A 45 2.25 11.65 1.44
N ASN A 46 2.71 11.60 0.19
CA ASN A 46 2.04 12.28 -0.91
C ASN A 46 0.83 11.46 -1.37
N LEU A 47 -0.37 11.99 -1.17
CA LEU A 47 -1.63 11.32 -1.52
C LEU A 47 -1.77 10.95 -3.01
N ASN A 48 -1.20 11.74 -3.92
CA ASN A 48 -1.29 11.47 -5.35
C ASN A 48 -0.35 10.33 -5.75
N ASP A 49 0.89 10.36 -5.26
CA ASP A 49 1.86 9.30 -5.49
C ASP A 49 1.40 8.00 -4.81
N ASN A 50 0.83 8.08 -3.61
CA ASN A 50 0.26 6.95 -2.89
C ASN A 50 -0.81 6.25 -3.73
N LYS A 51 -1.81 6.99 -4.24
CA LYS A 51 -2.87 6.42 -5.08
C LYS A 51 -2.33 5.75 -6.35
N ARG A 52 -1.32 6.36 -6.98
CA ARG A 52 -0.68 5.80 -8.18
C ARG A 52 0.08 4.51 -7.87
N LEU A 53 0.82 4.47 -6.76
CA LEU A 53 1.53 3.27 -6.32
C LEU A 53 0.56 2.14 -5.98
N LEU A 54 -0.51 2.41 -5.23
CA LEU A 54 -1.55 1.44 -4.90
C LEU A 54 -2.22 0.85 -6.14
N ALA A 55 -2.64 1.69 -7.08
CA ALA A 55 -3.23 1.24 -8.33
C ALA A 55 -2.24 0.41 -9.18
N TRP A 56 -0.95 0.70 -9.10
CA TRP A 56 0.08 -0.07 -9.78
C TRP A 56 0.30 -1.45 -9.12
N LEU A 57 0.30 -1.51 -7.79
CA LEU A 57 0.38 -2.77 -7.03
C LEU A 57 -0.79 -3.70 -7.39
N GLU A 58 -2.03 -3.19 -7.40
CA GLU A 58 -3.20 -3.96 -7.85
C GLU A 58 -3.03 -4.48 -9.28
N ALA A 59 -2.47 -3.65 -10.16
CA ALA A 59 -2.20 -4.05 -11.55
C ALA A 59 -1.10 -5.12 -11.68
N GLN A 60 -0.22 -5.26 -10.69
CA GLN A 60 0.74 -6.38 -10.62
C GLN A 60 0.12 -7.67 -10.06
N GLY A 61 -1.15 -7.63 -9.61
CA GLY A 61 -1.83 -8.76 -8.98
C GLY A 61 -1.71 -8.80 -7.46
N VAL A 62 -1.24 -7.71 -6.84
CA VAL A 62 -1.16 -7.59 -5.39
C VAL A 62 -2.52 -7.19 -4.81
N GLN A 63 -2.99 -7.91 -3.81
CA GLN A 63 -4.22 -7.60 -3.08
C GLN A 63 -3.95 -6.55 -2.00
N LEU A 64 -4.67 -5.43 -2.04
CA LEU A 64 -4.57 -4.37 -1.03
C LEU A 64 -5.56 -4.64 0.12
N ILE A 65 -5.05 -4.89 1.32
CA ILE A 65 -5.84 -5.16 2.52
C ILE A 65 -5.83 -3.90 3.39
N TYR A 66 -6.97 -3.22 3.49
CA TYR A 66 -7.07 -2.01 4.31
C TYR A 66 -7.33 -2.39 5.77
N VAL A 67 -6.31 -2.27 6.61
CA VAL A 67 -6.41 -2.54 8.04
C VAL A 67 -6.81 -1.27 8.78
N THR A 68 -8.00 -1.27 9.36
CA THR A 68 -8.43 -0.22 10.29
C THR A 68 -8.11 -0.69 11.71
N ASP A 69 -7.56 0.20 12.55
CA ASP A 69 -7.38 -0.01 14.00
C ASP A 69 -8.73 -0.29 14.74
N GLU A 70 -9.85 -0.27 14.02
CA GLU A 70 -11.21 -0.40 14.50
C GLU A 70 -11.81 -1.83 14.33
N GLU A 71 -10.97 -2.86 14.14
CA GLU A 71 -11.37 -4.27 14.36
C GLU A 71 -11.28 -4.71 15.84
N ASP A 72 -11.22 -3.76 16.79
CA ASP A 72 -11.36 -4.00 18.24
C ASP A 72 -12.66 -3.37 18.81
N ARG A 73 -13.73 -3.32 18.00
CA ARG A 73 -15.09 -2.94 18.48
C ARG A 73 -16.19 -3.84 17.94
N GLU A 74 -16.09 -5.15 18.17
CA GLU A 74 -17.32 -5.95 18.30
C GLU A 74 -17.95 -5.74 19.70
N GLU A 75 -18.79 -4.72 19.73
CA GLU A 75 -20.12 -4.67 20.35
C GLU A 75 -20.39 -5.50 21.63
N ARG A 76 -20.29 -4.85 22.79
CA ARG A 76 -21.23 -5.16 23.89
C ARG A 76 -22.63 -4.71 23.46
N LYS A 77 -23.45 -5.64 22.98
CA LYS A 77 -24.90 -5.49 22.95
C LYS A 77 -25.56 -6.78 23.41
N ASP A 78 -25.86 -6.82 24.70
CA ASP A 78 -27.10 -7.42 25.19
C ASP A 78 -27.47 -6.70 26.48
N GLU A 79 -28.15 -5.56 26.33
CA GLU A 79 -29.08 -5.05 27.35
C GLU A 79 -30.49 -5.47 26.91
N SER A 80 -31.08 -6.45 27.60
CA SER A 80 -32.51 -6.54 27.93
C SER A 80 -32.75 -7.58 29.01
#